data_AF-A0A3C1CCP5-F1
#
_entry.id   AF-A0A3C1CCP5-F1
#
_cell.length_a   1.000
_cell.length_b   1.000
_cell.length_c   1.000
_cell.angle_alpha   90.00
_cell.angle_beta   90.00
_cell.angle_gamma   90.00
#
_symmetry.space_group_name_H-M   'P 1'
#
loop_
_entity.id
_entity.type
_entity.pdbx_description
1 polymer ?
#
loop_
_entity_poly.entity_id
_entity_poly.type
_entity_poly.pdbx_seq_one_letter_code
_entity_poly.pdbx_strand_id
1 'polypeptide(L)'
;MLKKIVVIGPESTGKSTLCRQLAEHFETVWCPEYAREYLLTNGKDYSYTDLLTIAKGQIAGEENWAELLEKRAAPLLEQDYDIPYFIDTNMVVMKVWAEFVFNKCHPYIEEQLAKRKYDHYLLCQPDLEWEKDELREYPDLETRERLFFIYKNYLEQQSVPWTLIKGKNDDRIQSAIRTVNTILESSFAIDSQ
;
A
#
# COMPACT_ATOMS: atom_id res chain seq x y z
N MET A 1 -10.00 -16.09 5.10
CA MET A 1 -9.85 -15.46 3.77
C MET A 1 -8.58 -14.62 3.70
N LEU A 2 -8.12 -14.21 2.51
CA LEU A 2 -7.06 -13.20 2.43
C LEU A 2 -7.61 -11.80 2.75
N LYS A 3 -6.93 -11.09 3.66
CA LYS A 3 -7.22 -9.69 4.01
C LYS A 3 -6.19 -8.76 3.37
N LYS A 4 -6.59 -8.02 2.33
CA LYS A 4 -5.72 -7.12 1.57
C LYS A 4 -5.58 -5.79 2.28
N ILE A 5 -4.39 -5.53 2.84
CA ILE A 5 -4.08 -4.33 3.62
C ILE A 5 -3.07 -3.49 2.85
N VAL A 6 -3.49 -2.32 2.38
CA VAL A 6 -2.65 -1.41 1.58
C VAL A 6 -1.93 -0.44 2.49
N VAL A 7 -0.61 -0.33 2.34
CA VAL A 7 0.18 0.72 2.98
C VAL A 7 0.38 1.87 1.99
N ILE A 8 -0.09 3.06 2.36
CA ILE A 8 -0.13 4.25 1.50
C ILE A 8 0.45 5.47 2.21
N GLY A 9 0.99 6.41 1.44
CA GLY A 9 1.53 7.66 1.95
C GLY A 9 2.61 8.23 1.03
N PRO A 10 3.08 9.47 1.29
CA PRO A 10 4.13 10.11 0.52
C PRO A 10 5.43 9.30 0.47
N GLU A 11 6.37 9.74 -0.36
CA GLU A 11 7.75 9.25 -0.30
C GLU A 11 8.37 9.46 1.10
N SER A 12 9.34 8.61 1.44
CA SER A 12 10.07 8.67 2.72
C SER A 12 9.18 8.58 3.98
N THR A 13 8.13 7.76 3.94
CA THR A 13 7.23 7.54 5.09
C THR A 13 7.29 6.12 5.66
N GLY A 14 8.26 5.32 5.21
CA GLY A 14 8.55 3.99 5.74
C GLY A 14 7.60 2.88 5.25
N LYS A 15 6.88 3.07 4.14
CA LYS A 15 5.89 2.11 3.61
C LYS A 15 6.47 0.72 3.36
N SER A 16 7.52 0.63 2.54
CA SER A 16 8.16 -0.65 2.20
C SER A 16 8.72 -1.35 3.44
N THR A 17 9.34 -0.58 4.34
CA THR A 17 9.83 -1.11 5.64
C THR A 17 8.69 -1.67 6.47
N LEU A 18 7.56 -0.95 6.55
CA LEU A 18 6.39 -1.36 7.30
C LEU A 18 5.75 -2.62 6.70
N CYS A 19 5.58 -2.70 5.37
CA CYS A 19 5.07 -3.90 4.70
C CYS A 19 5.94 -5.12 5.01
N ARG A 20 7.27 -4.98 4.89
CA ARG A 20 8.20 -6.07 5.19
C ARG A 20 8.12 -6.51 6.65
N GLN A 21 8.15 -5.56 7.60
CA GLN A 21 8.08 -5.87 9.03
C GLN A 21 6.75 -6.53 9.41
N LEU A 22 5.63 -6.09 8.83
CA LEU A 22 4.33 -6.70 9.04
C LEU A 22 4.28 -8.12 8.45
N ALA A 23 4.80 -8.31 7.24
CA ALA A 23 4.87 -9.64 6.63
C ALA A 23 5.73 -10.61 7.46
N GLU A 24 6.87 -10.16 7.99
CA GLU A 24 7.71 -10.91 8.91
C GLU A 24 6.98 -11.25 10.22
N HIS A 25 6.25 -10.28 10.81
CA HIS A 25 5.52 -10.48 12.07
C HIS A 25 4.36 -11.46 11.95
N PHE A 26 3.58 -11.38 10.86
CA PHE A 26 2.40 -12.21 10.62
C PHE A 26 2.71 -13.48 9.81
N GLU A 27 3.99 -13.77 9.56
CA GLU A 27 4.45 -14.92 8.78
C GLU A 27 3.76 -15.06 7.41
N THR A 28 3.57 -13.92 6.74
CA THR A 28 2.86 -13.81 5.45
C THR A 28 3.74 -13.16 4.38
N VAL A 29 3.17 -12.80 3.23
CA VAL A 29 3.85 -12.12 2.13
C VAL A 29 3.43 -10.67 2.01
N TRP A 30 4.20 -9.91 1.24
CA TRP A 30 3.86 -8.56 0.83
C TRP A 30 4.21 -8.33 -0.64
N CYS A 31 3.48 -7.44 -1.31
CA CYS A 31 3.79 -6.98 -2.65
C CYS A 31 4.59 -5.67 -2.58
N PRO A 32 5.81 -5.61 -3.16
CA PRO A 32 6.58 -4.38 -3.24
C PRO A 32 6.00 -3.37 -4.23
N GLU A 33 6.38 -2.10 -4.08
CA GLU A 33 6.06 -1.03 -5.02
C GLU A 33 6.79 -1.25 -6.36
N TYR A 34 6.02 -1.50 -7.42
CA TYR A 34 6.57 -1.79 -8.74
C TYR A 34 7.24 -0.57 -9.40
N ALA A 35 6.82 0.65 -9.06
CA ALA A 35 7.45 1.87 -9.57
C ALA A 35 8.97 1.88 -9.27
N ARG A 36 9.37 1.44 -8.07
CA ARG A 36 10.77 1.33 -7.68
C ARG A 36 11.53 0.34 -8.56
N GLU A 37 10.98 -0.86 -8.75
CA GLU A 37 11.57 -1.88 -9.63
C GLU A 37 11.75 -1.36 -11.06
N TYR A 38 10.70 -0.72 -11.59
CA TYR A 38 10.71 -0.16 -12.93
C TYR A 38 11.79 0.92 -13.11
N LEU A 39 11.87 1.88 -12.18
CA LEU A 39 12.82 2.99 -12.27
C LEU A 39 14.28 2.56 -12.02
N LEU A 40 14.53 1.58 -11.15
CA LEU A 40 15.86 0.99 -11.00
C LEU A 40 16.33 0.28 -12.27
N THR A 41 15.40 -0.33 -13.01
CA THR A 41 15.69 -1.09 -14.22
C THR A 41 15.83 -0.20 -15.45
N ASN A 42 14.95 0.80 -15.60
CA ASN A 42 14.83 1.61 -16.82
C ASN A 42 15.43 3.02 -16.69
N GLY A 43 15.85 3.40 -15.48
CA GLY A 43 16.33 4.74 -15.14
C GLY A 43 15.26 5.58 -14.44
N LYS A 44 15.73 6.60 -13.72
CA LYS A 44 14.88 7.53 -12.94
C LYS A 44 14.09 8.52 -13.78
N ASP A 45 14.46 8.70 -15.05
CA ASP A 45 13.76 9.59 -15.97
C ASP A 45 12.60 8.80 -16.59
N TYR A 46 11.36 9.22 -16.29
CA TYR A 46 10.15 8.58 -16.81
C TYR A 46 9.20 9.62 -17.40
N SER A 47 8.30 9.13 -18.24
CA SER A 47 7.27 9.91 -18.90
C SER A 47 5.88 9.49 -18.46
N TYR A 48 4.87 10.29 -18.83
CA TYR A 48 3.47 9.96 -18.58
C TYR A 48 3.07 8.58 -19.15
N THR A 49 3.64 8.17 -20.29
CA THR A 49 3.33 6.87 -20.90
C THR A 49 3.85 5.69 -20.09
N ASP A 50 4.92 5.88 -19.32
CA ASP A 50 5.51 4.83 -18.48
C ASP A 50 4.64 4.51 -17.27
N LEU A 51 3.80 5.47 -16.82
CA LEU A 51 2.85 5.26 -15.73
C LEU A 51 1.85 4.12 -16.02
N LEU A 52 1.52 3.87 -17.29
CA LEU A 52 0.67 2.73 -17.65
C LEU A 52 1.39 1.40 -17.41
N THR A 53 2.67 1.33 -17.77
CA THR A 53 3.50 0.12 -17.54
C THR A 53 3.68 -0.11 -16.06
N ILE A 54 3.98 0.94 -15.30
CA ILE A 54 4.12 0.88 -13.84
C ILE A 54 2.80 0.42 -13.19
N ALA A 55 1.67 0.99 -13.59
CA ALA A 55 0.37 0.61 -13.07
C ALA A 55 0.06 -0.87 -13.34
N LYS A 56 0.29 -1.35 -14.57
CA LYS A 56 0.10 -2.77 -14.92
C LYS A 56 1.00 -3.69 -14.12
N GLY A 57 2.26 -3.31 -13.91
CA GLY A 57 3.21 -4.09 -13.12
C GLY A 57 2.80 -4.18 -11.65
N GLN A 58 2.33 -3.08 -11.05
CA GLN A 58 1.78 -3.10 -9.68
C GLN A 58 0.60 -4.08 -9.58
N ILE A 59 -0.34 -4.02 -10.52
CA ILE A 59 -1.51 -4.90 -10.55
C ILE A 59 -1.12 -6.38 -10.70
N ALA A 60 -0.20 -6.68 -11.61
CA ALA A 60 0.32 -8.03 -11.79
C ALA A 60 1.06 -8.52 -10.55
N GLY A 61 1.86 -7.66 -9.90
CA GLY A 61 2.52 -7.95 -8.64
C GLY A 61 1.51 -8.28 -7.55
N GLU A 62 0.47 -7.45 -7.39
CA GLU A 62 -0.59 -7.66 -6.42
C GLU A 62 -1.26 -9.03 -6.56
N GLU A 63 -1.52 -9.45 -7.80
CA GLU A 63 -2.18 -10.73 -8.14
C GLU A 63 -1.24 -11.93 -7.94
N ASN A 64 0.00 -11.84 -8.41
CA ASN A 64 0.98 -12.92 -8.30
C ASN A 64 1.33 -13.24 -6.84
N TRP A 65 1.49 -12.21 -6.00
CA TRP A 65 1.77 -12.40 -4.57
C TRP A 65 0.55 -12.95 -3.81
N ALA A 66 -0.67 -12.52 -4.18
CA ALA A 66 -1.89 -13.10 -3.63
C ALA A 66 -2.02 -14.58 -3.99
N GLU A 67 -1.86 -14.95 -5.26
CA GLU A 67 -1.94 -16.33 -5.72
C GLU A 67 -0.87 -17.21 -5.04
N LEU A 68 0.35 -16.69 -4.87
CA LEU A 68 1.41 -17.38 -4.13
C LEU A 68 1.01 -17.64 -2.67
N LEU A 69 0.42 -16.65 -2.00
CA LEU A 69 -0.02 -16.79 -0.62
C LEU A 69 -1.18 -17.78 -0.50
N GLU A 70 -2.18 -17.71 -1.39
CA GLU A 70 -3.31 -18.64 -1.42
C GLU A 70 -2.83 -20.09 -1.56
N LYS A 71 -1.87 -20.35 -2.45
CA LYS A 71 -1.27 -21.69 -2.61
C LYS A 71 -0.52 -22.16 -1.37
N ARG A 72 0.25 -21.28 -0.73
CA ARG A 72 1.03 -21.62 0.48
C ARG A 72 0.15 -21.84 1.70
N ALA A 73 -0.97 -21.12 1.78
CA ALA A 73 -1.83 -21.10 2.94
C ALA A 73 -3.16 -21.85 2.74
N ALA A 74 -3.29 -22.64 1.66
CA ALA A 74 -4.51 -23.39 1.36
C ALA A 74 -5.07 -24.18 2.57
N PRO A 75 -4.26 -24.91 3.37
CA PRO A 75 -4.79 -25.65 4.52
C PRO A 75 -5.36 -24.75 5.64
N LEU A 76 -4.87 -23.52 5.77
CA LEU A 76 -5.35 -22.54 6.75
C LEU A 76 -6.62 -21.85 6.24
N LEU A 77 -6.65 -21.51 4.95
CA LEU A 77 -7.82 -20.91 4.31
C LEU A 77 -9.03 -21.85 4.29
N GLU A 78 -8.81 -23.17 4.19
CA GLU A 78 -9.85 -24.20 4.31
C GLU A 78 -10.46 -24.30 5.72
N GLN A 79 -9.78 -23.75 6.74
CA GLN A 79 -10.23 -23.70 8.13
C GLN A 79 -10.80 -22.32 8.51
N ASP A 80 -11.22 -21.53 7.52
CA ASP A 80 -11.77 -20.18 7.68
C ASP A 80 -10.83 -19.19 8.39
N TYR A 81 -9.52 -19.42 8.40
CA TYR A 81 -8.57 -18.44 8.93
C TYR A 81 -8.42 -17.23 8.01
N ASP A 82 -8.36 -16.05 8.63
CA ASP A 82 -7.94 -14.83 7.94
C ASP A 82 -6.43 -14.66 7.95
N ILE A 83 -5.90 -14.31 6.77
CA ILE A 83 -4.47 -14.17 6.56
C ILE A 83 -4.23 -12.77 5.97
N PRO A 84 -3.48 -11.91 6.66
CA PRO A 84 -3.19 -10.60 6.14
C PRO A 84 -2.24 -10.69 4.94
N TYR A 85 -2.47 -9.86 3.95
CA TYR A 85 -1.62 -9.69 2.79
C TYR A 85 -1.34 -8.19 2.60
N PHE A 86 -0.08 -7.81 2.71
CA PHE A 86 0.33 -6.40 2.69
C PHE A 86 0.73 -5.95 1.29
N ILE A 87 0.27 -4.76 0.90
CA ILE A 87 0.53 -4.21 -0.43
C ILE A 87 1.20 -2.84 -0.26
N ASP A 88 2.46 -2.73 -0.71
CA ASP A 88 3.19 -1.47 -0.73
C ASP A 88 2.71 -0.62 -1.90
N THR A 89 1.83 0.35 -1.57
CA THR A 89 1.10 1.23 -2.48
C THR A 89 0.09 0.52 -3.40
N ASN A 90 -0.78 1.29 -4.02
CA ASN A 90 -1.73 0.79 -5.00
C ASN A 90 -2.09 1.90 -6.02
N MET A 91 -3.14 1.66 -6.80
CA MET A 91 -3.59 2.60 -7.82
C MET A 91 -3.99 3.99 -7.28
N VAL A 92 -4.21 4.17 -5.98
CA VAL A 92 -4.45 5.49 -5.38
C VAL A 92 -3.17 6.32 -5.46
N VAL A 93 -2.02 5.71 -5.14
CA VAL A 93 -0.71 6.36 -5.29
C VAL A 93 -0.46 6.70 -6.76
N MET A 94 -0.75 5.76 -7.67
CA MET A 94 -0.59 6.00 -9.11
C MET A 94 -1.46 7.17 -9.61
N LYS A 95 -2.74 7.24 -9.21
CA LYS A 95 -3.64 8.33 -9.61
C LYS A 95 -3.12 9.68 -9.10
N VAL A 96 -2.84 9.77 -7.79
CA VAL A 96 -2.37 11.01 -7.17
C VAL A 96 -1.06 11.46 -7.79
N TRP A 97 -0.13 10.54 -8.01
CA TRP A 97 1.16 10.86 -8.62
C TRP A 97 1.02 11.34 -10.06
N ALA A 98 0.21 10.65 -10.87
CA ALA A 98 -0.04 11.03 -12.26
C ALA A 98 -0.66 12.44 -12.35
N GLU A 99 -1.65 12.73 -11.51
CA GLU A 99 -2.30 14.04 -11.43
C GLU A 99 -1.35 15.12 -10.90
N PHE A 100 -0.51 14.79 -9.92
CA PHE A 100 0.43 15.74 -9.32
C PHE A 100 1.57 16.13 -10.28
N VAL A 101 2.18 15.16 -10.98
CA VAL A 101 3.34 15.38 -11.84
C VAL A 101 2.94 15.79 -13.27
N PHE A 102 1.89 15.18 -13.83
CA PHE A 102 1.51 15.36 -15.25
C PHE A 102 0.16 16.03 -15.46
N ASN A 103 -0.59 16.34 -14.39
CA ASN A 103 -1.95 16.88 -14.46
C ASN A 103 -2.89 16.01 -15.33
N LYS A 104 -2.67 14.69 -15.34
CA LYS A 104 -3.40 13.69 -16.13
C LYS A 104 -3.42 12.37 -15.38
N CYS A 105 -4.49 11.61 -15.50
CA CYS A 105 -4.57 10.23 -15.04
C CYS A 105 -4.93 9.30 -16.21
N HIS A 106 -4.24 8.17 -16.33
CA HIS A 106 -4.52 7.22 -17.38
C HIS A 106 -5.82 6.46 -17.07
N PRO A 107 -6.77 6.28 -18.02
CA PRO A 107 -8.06 5.62 -17.76
C PRO A 107 -7.94 4.23 -17.14
N TYR A 108 -6.90 3.47 -17.52
CA TYR A 108 -6.57 2.18 -16.89
C TYR A 108 -6.42 2.27 -15.36
N ILE A 109 -5.78 3.32 -14.84
CA ILE A 109 -5.59 3.50 -13.39
C ILE A 109 -6.95 3.71 -12.71
N GLU A 110 -7.82 4.53 -13.30
CA GLU A 110 -9.17 4.78 -12.77
C GLU A 110 -10.05 3.52 -12.83
N GLU A 111 -9.95 2.76 -13.92
CA GLU A 111 -10.65 1.49 -14.07
C GLU A 111 -10.23 0.48 -13.00
N GLN A 112 -8.92 0.35 -12.75
CA GLN A 112 -8.41 -0.57 -11.72
C GLN A 112 -8.81 -0.12 -10.31
N LEU A 113 -8.81 1.18 -10.03
CA LEU A 113 -9.31 1.73 -8.76
C LEU A 113 -10.78 1.35 -8.50
N ALA A 114 -11.64 1.43 -9.53
CA ALA A 114 -13.06 1.11 -9.38
C ALA A 114 -13.33 -0.40 -9.18
N LYS A 115 -12.50 -1.25 -9.80
CA LYS A 115 -12.68 -2.71 -9.80
C LYS A 115 -12.15 -3.38 -8.54
N ARG A 116 -11.01 -2.91 -8.03
CA ARG A 116 -10.30 -3.62 -6.96
C ARG A 116 -10.92 -3.37 -5.60
N LYS A 117 -10.79 -4.37 -4.73
CA LYS A 117 -11.29 -4.36 -3.36
C LYS A 117 -10.11 -4.60 -2.43
N TYR A 118 -10.08 -3.79 -1.38
CA TYR A 118 -9.11 -3.84 -0.31
C TYR A 118 -9.87 -3.81 1.01
N ASP A 119 -9.32 -4.44 2.04
CA ASP A 119 -9.97 -4.57 3.34
C ASP A 119 -9.63 -3.42 4.27
N HIS A 120 -8.42 -2.85 4.14
CA HIS A 120 -7.98 -1.74 4.98
C HIS A 120 -6.84 -0.94 4.36
N TYR A 121 -6.70 0.33 4.76
CA TYR A 121 -5.55 1.18 4.45
C TYR A 121 -4.76 1.59 5.69
N LEU A 122 -3.44 1.47 5.63
CA LEU A 122 -2.51 2.05 6.59
C LEU A 122 -1.89 3.30 5.97
N LEU A 123 -2.32 4.49 6.42
CA LEU A 123 -1.84 5.77 5.91
C LEU A 123 -0.63 6.24 6.73
N CYS A 124 0.56 6.24 6.12
CA CYS A 124 1.79 6.67 6.77
C CYS A 124 1.95 8.19 6.76
N GLN A 125 2.10 8.76 7.96
CA GLN A 125 2.39 10.19 8.16
C GLN A 125 3.84 10.53 7.71
N PRO A 126 4.11 11.75 7.18
CA PRO A 126 5.44 12.23 6.84
C PRO A 126 6.22 12.79 8.05
N ASP A 127 6.24 12.06 9.17
CA ASP A 127 6.94 12.39 10.42
C ASP A 127 8.31 11.71 10.57
N LEU A 128 8.73 10.95 9.55
CA LEU A 128 10.10 10.46 9.40
C LEU A 128 10.95 11.48 8.65
N GLU A 129 12.22 11.56 9.04
CA GLU A 129 13.22 12.36 8.33
C GLU A 129 13.31 11.87 6.89
N TRP A 130 13.43 12.83 5.96
CA TRP A 130 13.67 12.47 4.59
C TRP A 130 15.09 11.93 4.47
N GLU A 131 15.21 10.71 3.95
CA GLU A 131 16.50 10.09 3.68
C GLU A 131 16.81 10.21 2.18
N LYS A 132 18.07 10.45 1.85
CA LYS A 132 18.47 10.59 0.46
C LYS A 132 18.44 9.25 -0.24
N ASP A 133 17.65 9.15 -1.30
CA ASP A 133 17.50 7.98 -2.16
C ASP A 133 17.52 8.44 -3.62
N GLU A 134 18.05 7.60 -4.52
CA GLU A 134 18.26 7.97 -5.92
C GLU A 134 16.97 8.17 -6.73
N LEU A 135 15.83 7.69 -6.21
CA LEU A 135 14.52 7.76 -6.88
C LEU A 135 13.55 8.76 -6.26
N ARG A 136 13.92 9.42 -5.16
CA ARG A 136 13.05 10.37 -4.45
C ARG A 136 13.08 11.75 -5.11
N GLU A 137 11.91 12.34 -5.33
CA GLU A 137 11.77 13.58 -6.10
C GLU A 137 11.52 14.80 -5.22
N TYR A 138 10.81 14.65 -4.10
CA TYR A 138 10.31 15.77 -3.30
C TYR A 138 10.79 15.72 -1.83
N PRO A 139 12.04 16.18 -1.58
CA PRO A 139 12.62 16.17 -0.23
C PRO A 139 11.96 17.14 0.75
N ASP A 140 11.25 18.15 0.24
CA ASP A 140 10.64 19.18 1.08
C ASP A 140 9.43 18.65 1.85
N LEU A 141 9.34 19.07 3.12
CA LEU A 141 8.25 18.62 4.00
C LEU A 141 6.89 19.13 3.52
N GLU A 142 6.82 20.33 2.95
CA GLU A 142 5.56 20.94 2.49
C GLU A 142 4.88 20.10 1.38
N THR A 143 5.64 19.64 0.39
CA THR A 143 5.14 18.77 -0.68
C THR A 143 4.72 17.40 -0.14
N ARG A 144 5.50 16.83 0.79
CA ARG A 144 5.14 15.56 1.43
C ARG A 144 3.87 15.68 2.26
N GLU A 145 3.67 16.77 2.99
CA GLU A 145 2.43 17.07 3.71
C GLU A 145 1.25 17.28 2.75
N ARG A 146 1.46 18.01 1.65
CA ARG A 146 0.42 18.19 0.62
C ARG A 146 -0.03 16.86 0.02
N LEU A 147 0.92 16.00 -0.37
CA LEU A 147 0.62 14.65 -0.86
C LEU A 147 -0.11 13.82 0.21
N PHE A 148 0.32 13.90 1.47
CA PHE A 148 -0.35 13.23 2.58
C PHE A 148 -1.82 13.66 2.70
N PHE A 149 -2.11 14.96 2.62
CA PHE A 149 -3.49 15.44 2.68
C PHE A 149 -4.33 15.00 1.48
N ILE A 150 -3.74 14.91 0.28
CA ILE A 150 -4.44 14.35 -0.88
C ILE A 150 -4.83 12.88 -0.62
N TYR A 151 -3.90 12.06 -0.13
CA TYR A 151 -4.20 10.67 0.22
C TYR A 151 -5.24 10.55 1.33
N LYS A 152 -5.11 11.35 2.40
CA LYS A 152 -6.06 11.36 3.50
C LYS A 152 -7.47 11.73 3.03
N ASN A 153 -7.60 12.79 2.23
CA ASN A 153 -8.89 13.21 1.68
C ASN A 153 -9.52 12.13 0.79
N TYR A 154 -8.71 11.43 -0.02
CA TYR A 154 -9.18 10.29 -0.80
C TYR A 154 -9.74 9.18 0.11
N LEU A 155 -9.02 8.83 1.18
CA LEU A 155 -9.44 7.77 2.10
C LEU A 155 -10.68 8.15 2.94
N GLU A 156 -10.88 9.43 3.25
CA GLU A 156 -12.07 9.93 3.95
C GLU A 156 -13.34 9.90 3.08
N GLN A 157 -13.20 9.86 1.75
CA GLN A 157 -14.32 9.87 0.80
C GLN A 157 -14.77 8.48 0.36
N GLN A 158 -14.19 7.41 0.92
CA GLN A 158 -14.45 6.04 0.52
C GLN A 158 -14.75 5.15 1.73
N SER A 159 -15.37 3.99 1.50
CA SER A 159 -15.93 3.16 2.57
C SER A 159 -14.94 2.16 3.18
N VAL A 160 -13.78 1.93 2.56
CA VAL A 160 -12.77 1.02 3.10
C VAL A 160 -12.12 1.69 4.31
N PRO A 161 -12.11 1.03 5.48
CA PRO A 161 -11.55 1.60 6.69
C PRO A 161 -10.06 1.87 6.52
N TRP A 162 -9.57 2.84 7.30
CA TRP A 162 -8.17 3.21 7.28
C TRP A 162 -7.67 3.60 8.66
N THR A 163 -6.36 3.54 8.85
CA THR A 163 -5.70 3.94 10.11
C THR A 163 -4.47 4.77 9.81
N LEU A 164 -4.34 5.88 10.54
CA LEU A 164 -3.14 6.72 10.52
C LEU A 164 -1.99 6.00 11.24
N ILE A 165 -0.88 5.83 10.53
CA ILE A 165 0.36 5.29 11.05
C ILE A 165 1.38 6.42 11.21
N LYS A 166 1.80 6.64 12.45
CA LYS A 166 2.75 7.68 12.87
C LYS A 166 3.69 7.14 13.95
N GLY A 167 4.70 7.92 14.29
CA GLY A 167 5.72 7.55 15.25
C GLY A 167 7.02 7.07 14.58
N LYS A 168 8.07 6.98 15.37
CA LYS A 168 9.40 6.52 14.95
C LYS A 168 9.68 5.14 15.55
N ASN A 169 10.60 4.39 14.96
CA ASN A 169 11.07 3.10 15.46
C ASN A 169 9.90 2.12 15.73
N ASP A 170 9.94 1.42 16.87
CA ASP A 170 9.00 0.36 17.22
C ASP A 170 7.56 0.85 17.38
N ASP A 171 7.32 2.12 17.78
CA ASP A 171 5.96 2.65 17.96
C ASP A 171 5.12 2.55 16.68
N ARG A 172 5.77 2.78 15.53
CA ARG A 172 5.13 2.73 14.22
C ARG A 172 4.63 1.32 13.90
N ILE A 173 5.51 0.33 13.97
CA ILE A 173 5.17 -1.06 13.67
C ILE A 173 4.19 -1.61 14.70
N GLN A 174 4.35 -1.29 15.98
CA GLN A 174 3.41 -1.71 17.02
C GLN A 174 2.01 -1.13 16.81
N SER A 175 1.89 0.11 16.31
CA SER A 175 0.59 0.66 15.93
C SER A 175 -0.05 -0.11 14.78
N ALA A 176 0.73 -0.44 13.75
CA ALA A 176 0.23 -1.21 12.62
C ALA A 176 -0.17 -2.64 13.02
N ILE A 177 0.64 -3.33 13.84
CA ILE A 177 0.32 -4.67 14.35
C ILE A 177 -1.02 -4.66 15.11
N ARG A 178 -1.22 -3.70 16.02
CA ARG A 178 -2.51 -3.58 16.74
C ARG A 178 -3.69 -3.44 15.79
N THR A 179 -3.57 -2.59 14.77
CA THR A 179 -4.61 -2.42 13.75
C THR A 179 -4.88 -3.72 12.99
N VAL A 180 -3.84 -4.43 12.56
CA VAL A 180 -3.99 -5.69 11.83
C VAL A 180 -4.64 -6.76 12.70
N ASN A 181 -4.25 -6.89 13.97
CA ASN A 181 -4.90 -7.81 14.91
C ASN A 181 -6.41 -7.53 15.04
N THR A 182 -6.81 -6.26 15.17
CA THR A 182 -8.23 -5.89 15.21
C THR A 182 -8.97 -6.28 13.92
N ILE A 183 -8.34 -6.15 12.75
CA ILE A 183 -8.92 -6.57 11.46
C ILE A 183 -9.14 -8.10 11.45
N LEU A 184 -8.16 -8.87 11.91
CA LEU A 184 -8.23 -10.34 11.93
C LEU A 184 -9.22 -10.85 12.99
N GLU A 185 -9.33 -10.20 14.15
CA GLU A 185 -10.28 -10.55 15.20
C GLU A 185 -11.73 -10.22 14.83
N SER A 186 -11.96 -9.11 14.11
CA SER A 186 -13.32 -8.65 13.75
C SER A 186 -14.06 -9.62 12.83
N SER A 187 -13.34 -10.47 12.11
CA SER A 187 -13.96 -11.51 11.28
C SER A 187 -14.56 -12.66 12.09
N PHE A 188 -14.03 -12.98 13.27
CA PHE A 188 -14.56 -14.05 14.13
C PHE A 188 -15.86 -13.65 14.86
N ALA A 189 -16.13 -12.35 15.01
CA ALA A 189 -17.31 -11.85 15.71
C ALA A 189 -18.59 -11.84 14.85
N ILE A 190 -18.47 -11.94 13.52
CA ILE A 190 -19.64 -11.88 12.61
C ILE A 190 -20.32 -13.25 12.46
N ASP A 191 -19.59 -14.36 12.65
CA ASP A 191 -20.13 -15.73 12.52
C ASP A 191 -20.80 -16.27 13.80
N SER A 192 -20.95 -15.43 14.84
CA SER A 192 -21.54 -15.81 16.14
C SER A 192 -22.87 -15.12 16.48
N GLN A 193 -23.56 -14.53 15.48
CA GLN A 193 -24.92 -13.99 15.62
C GLN A 193 -25.93 -14.61 14.65
#